data_AF-A0A2R4JZX1-F1
#
_entry.id   AF-A0A2R4JZX1-F1
#
_cell.length_a   1.000
_cell.length_b   1.000
_cell.length_c   1.000
_cell.angle_alpha   90.00
_cell.angle_beta   90.00
_cell.angle_gamma   90.00
#
_symmetry.space_group_name_H-M   'P 1'
#
loop_
_entity.id
_entity.type
_entity.pdbx_description
1 polymer ?
#
loop_
_entity_poly.entity_id
_entity_poly.type
_entity_poly.pdbx_seq_one_letter_code
_entity_poly.pdbx_strand_id
1 'polypeptide(L)'
;MHMRGPAKRFGTGRVRSVLVVAALGAAAVVGVAPNAQAGTGCTLGLCSTTVNDSAYGVTAYFNWCRGGDSTGDSTATEPKCASDGARQKSQNLTARGGHTQYNQDWDAFRVDAGWCYKVKFVRTGQSDFTRTYDRRGTSALWVKVGDNADAHVIDQGTASCP
;
A
#
# COMPACT_ATOMS: atom_id res chain seq x y z
N MET A 1 66.59 58.44 -34.47
CA MET A 1 67.44 57.44 -33.79
C MET A 1 66.79 56.07 -33.94
N HIS A 2 67.59 55.07 -34.33
CA HIS A 2 67.31 53.62 -34.41
C HIS A 2 66.64 53.07 -33.12
N MET A 3 65.90 51.95 -33.00
CA MET A 3 65.82 50.68 -33.75
C MET A 3 64.71 49.76 -33.13
N ARG A 4 64.33 48.68 -33.86
CA ARG A 4 63.77 47.36 -33.42
C ARG A 4 62.24 47.14 -33.36
N GLY A 5 61.75 46.15 -34.15
CA GLY A 5 60.67 45.21 -33.76
C GLY A 5 61.28 43.90 -33.24
N PRO A 6 60.60 42.72 -33.28
CA PRO A 6 59.17 42.36 -33.12
C PRO A 6 58.96 41.25 -32.04
N ALA A 7 57.71 40.95 -31.60
CA ALA A 7 57.38 39.64 -31.00
C ALA A 7 55.88 39.32 -31.01
N LYS A 8 55.55 38.13 -31.52
CA LYS A 8 54.23 37.46 -31.55
C LYS A 8 53.71 37.18 -30.13
N ARG A 9 52.38 37.23 -29.94
CA ARG A 9 51.67 36.44 -28.92
C ARG A 9 50.48 35.72 -29.54
N PHE A 10 50.53 34.39 -29.49
CA PHE A 10 49.39 33.50 -29.63
C PHE A 10 48.55 33.58 -28.35
N GLY A 11 47.23 33.66 -28.50
CA GLY A 11 46.26 33.60 -27.41
C GLY A 11 45.02 32.86 -27.88
N THR A 12 44.94 31.60 -27.50
CA THR A 12 43.94 30.59 -27.81
C THR A 12 42.52 30.98 -27.36
N GLY A 13 41.54 30.70 -28.22
CA GLY A 13 40.13 30.91 -27.97
C GLY A 13 39.62 30.12 -26.76
N ARG A 14 38.90 30.80 -25.88
CA ARG A 14 38.05 30.20 -24.84
C ARG A 14 36.59 30.43 -25.25
N VAL A 15 36.00 29.48 -25.96
CA VAL A 15 34.54 29.42 -26.11
C VAL A 15 34.02 28.73 -24.85
N ARG A 16 33.25 29.47 -24.05
CA ARG A 16 32.62 28.98 -22.81
C ARG A 16 31.45 28.06 -23.20
N SER A 17 31.61 26.76 -22.98
CA SER A 17 30.51 25.80 -23.07
C SER A 17 29.48 26.09 -21.97
N VAL A 18 28.25 26.44 -22.39
CA VAL A 18 27.10 26.57 -21.49
C VAL A 18 26.49 25.18 -21.33
N LEU A 19 26.64 24.58 -20.15
CA LEU A 19 25.86 23.40 -19.75
C LEU A 19 24.43 23.86 -19.44
N VAL A 20 23.51 23.60 -20.37
CA VAL A 20 22.07 23.70 -20.11
C VAL A 20 21.68 22.48 -19.27
N VAL A 21 21.56 22.66 -17.96
CA VAL A 21 20.97 21.65 -17.08
C VAL A 21 19.46 21.74 -17.27
N ALA A 22 18.91 20.89 -18.14
CA ALA A 22 17.48 20.68 -18.23
C ALA A 22 17.03 19.90 -16.98
N ALA A 23 16.58 20.63 -15.95
CA ALA A 23 15.88 20.03 -14.83
C ALA A 23 14.48 19.62 -15.30
N LEU A 24 14.33 18.35 -15.68
CA LEU A 24 13.03 17.72 -15.86
C LEU A 24 12.35 17.63 -14.48
N GLY A 25 11.51 18.61 -14.19
CA GLY A 25 10.66 18.62 -13.01
C GLY A 25 9.68 17.44 -13.07
N ALA A 26 9.80 16.52 -12.13
CA ALA A 26 8.74 15.55 -11.88
C ALA A 26 7.56 16.29 -11.25
N ALA A 27 6.52 16.53 -12.04
CA ALA A 27 5.22 16.92 -11.50
C ALA A 27 4.71 15.74 -10.66
N ALA A 28 4.79 15.86 -9.34
CA ALA A 28 4.12 14.94 -8.43
C ALA A 28 2.62 15.10 -8.65
N VAL A 29 2.02 14.19 -9.42
CA VAL A 29 0.57 14.04 -9.46
C VAL A 29 0.17 13.58 -8.07
N VAL A 30 -0.33 14.51 -7.26
CA VAL A 30 -1.02 14.18 -6.00
C VAL A 30 -2.37 13.57 -6.41
N GLY A 31 -2.31 12.33 -6.91
CA GLY A 31 -3.48 11.51 -7.09
C GLY A 31 -3.99 11.17 -5.70
N VAL A 32 -5.21 11.59 -5.39
CA VAL A 32 -5.96 10.94 -4.31
C VAL A 32 -5.94 9.44 -4.61
N ALA A 33 -5.47 8.63 -3.66
CA ALA A 33 -5.52 7.19 -3.82
C ALA A 33 -6.97 6.82 -4.15
N PRO A 34 -7.24 6.04 -5.21
CA PRO A 34 -8.58 5.53 -5.47
C PRO A 34 -9.05 4.79 -4.21
N ASN A 35 -10.37 4.74 -4.04
CA ASN A 35 -10.97 4.31 -2.77
C ASN A 35 -10.50 2.96 -2.22
N ALA A 36 -9.85 2.04 -2.91
CA ALA A 36 -10.00 0.61 -2.68
C ALA A 36 -11.47 0.22 -2.85
N GLN A 37 -11.74 -0.48 -3.94
CA GLN A 37 -13.07 -0.60 -4.49
C GLN A 37 -13.40 -2.06 -4.73
N ALA A 38 -13.93 -2.69 -3.69
CA ALA A 38 -14.39 -4.05 -3.79
C ALA A 38 -15.44 -4.26 -4.89
N GLY A 39 -14.98 -4.76 -6.04
CA GLY A 39 -15.79 -5.19 -7.16
C GLY A 39 -16.06 -6.70 -7.12
N THR A 40 -17.16 -7.14 -7.74
CA THR A 40 -17.43 -8.57 -8.01
C THR A 40 -16.43 -9.21 -8.99
N GLY A 41 -15.51 -8.40 -9.54
CA GLY A 41 -14.40 -8.80 -10.36
C GLY A 41 -13.33 -7.71 -10.36
N CYS A 42 -12.08 -8.12 -10.48
CA CYS A 42 -10.90 -7.27 -10.51
C CYS A 42 -9.88 -7.92 -11.45
N THR A 43 -8.94 -7.13 -11.98
CA THR A 43 -7.87 -7.68 -12.81
C THR A 43 -6.98 -8.55 -11.94
N LEU A 44 -6.69 -9.79 -12.34
CA LEU A 44 -5.82 -10.69 -11.56
C LEU A 44 -4.49 -9.99 -11.23
N GLY A 45 -4.14 -9.94 -9.93
CA GLY A 45 -2.99 -9.20 -9.39
C GLY A 45 -3.28 -7.76 -8.95
N LEU A 46 -4.51 -7.29 -9.18
CA LEU A 46 -5.10 -6.02 -8.70
C LEU A 46 -6.44 -6.31 -7.99
N CYS A 47 -6.50 -7.46 -7.32
CA CYS A 47 -7.56 -7.80 -6.38
C CYS A 47 -6.96 -7.77 -4.99
N SER A 48 -7.59 -7.06 -4.06
CA SER A 48 -7.22 -7.16 -2.66
C SER A 48 -7.64 -8.51 -2.10
N THR A 49 -6.73 -9.17 -1.39
CA THR A 49 -7.04 -10.44 -0.73
C THR A 49 -6.60 -10.46 0.72
N THR A 50 -7.29 -11.28 1.51
CA THR A 50 -6.85 -11.63 2.85
C THR A 50 -6.54 -13.12 2.88
N VAL A 51 -5.34 -13.46 3.35
CA VAL A 51 -4.85 -14.82 3.52
C VAL A 51 -4.57 -15.04 5.01
N ASN A 52 -5.09 -16.14 5.55
CA ASN A 52 -4.93 -16.50 6.94
C ASN A 52 -3.87 -17.59 7.11
N ASP A 53 -2.61 -17.19 7.19
CA ASP A 53 -1.48 -18.10 7.40
C ASP A 53 -1.33 -18.53 8.88
N SER A 54 -2.03 -17.86 9.78
CA SER A 54 -1.95 -18.08 11.23
C SER A 54 -2.74 -19.30 11.72
N ALA A 55 -2.65 -19.56 13.03
CA ALA A 55 -3.29 -20.70 13.69
C ALA A 55 -4.78 -20.51 14.04
N TYR A 56 -5.34 -19.31 13.90
CA TYR A 56 -6.71 -18.97 14.31
C TYR A 56 -7.50 -18.37 13.15
N GLY A 57 -8.83 -18.31 13.27
CA GLY A 57 -9.69 -17.76 12.22
C GLY A 57 -9.49 -16.25 12.00
N VAL A 58 -9.84 -15.76 10.81
CA VAL A 58 -9.86 -14.32 10.45
C VAL A 58 -11.17 -14.01 9.75
N THR A 59 -11.76 -12.85 10.00
CA THR A 59 -12.93 -12.40 9.24
C THR A 59 -12.52 -11.35 8.21
N ALA A 60 -12.67 -11.67 6.93
CA ALA A 60 -12.53 -10.72 5.83
C ALA A 60 -13.85 -9.99 5.56
N TYR A 61 -13.76 -8.77 5.07
CA TYR A 61 -14.85 -7.86 4.77
C TYR A 61 -14.69 -7.38 3.34
N PHE A 62 -15.80 -7.39 2.59
CA PHE A 62 -15.79 -7.08 1.17
C PHE A 62 -15.36 -5.64 0.90
N ASN A 63 -16.13 -4.64 1.34
CA ASN A 63 -15.79 -3.25 1.04
C ASN A 63 -15.02 -2.53 2.14
N TRP A 64 -14.24 -1.52 1.75
CA TRP A 64 -13.72 -0.47 2.61
C TRP A 64 -14.45 0.86 2.37
N CYS A 65 -14.86 1.53 3.43
CA CYS A 65 -15.80 2.66 3.34
C CYS A 65 -15.19 4.05 3.49
N ARG A 66 -13.85 4.15 3.55
CA ARG A 66 -13.17 5.41 3.81
C ARG A 66 -12.15 5.72 2.70
N GLY A 67 -12.41 6.81 1.98
CA GLY A 67 -11.48 7.32 0.97
C GLY A 67 -10.24 7.97 1.58
N GLY A 68 -9.14 7.98 0.83
CA GLY A 68 -7.86 8.57 1.24
C GLY A 68 -6.99 7.70 2.15
N ASP A 69 -7.54 6.62 2.72
CA ASP A 69 -6.78 5.67 3.52
C ASP A 69 -5.90 4.76 2.64
N SER A 70 -4.72 4.40 3.14
CA SER A 70 -3.74 3.51 2.51
C SER A 70 -3.85 2.07 3.02
N THR A 71 -3.26 1.10 2.30
CA THR A 71 -3.14 -0.29 2.77
C THR A 71 -2.54 -0.34 4.18
N GLY A 72 -3.20 -1.08 5.07
CA GLY A 72 -2.82 -1.21 6.48
C GLY A 72 -3.34 -0.09 7.39
N ASP A 73 -3.98 0.94 6.85
CA ASP A 73 -4.73 1.89 7.69
C ASP A 73 -5.95 1.21 8.30
N SER A 74 -6.44 1.76 9.41
CA SER A 74 -7.47 1.10 10.20
C SER A 74 -8.52 2.06 10.75
N THR A 75 -9.64 1.47 11.14
CA THR A 75 -10.79 2.17 11.70
C THR A 75 -11.44 1.33 12.80
N ALA A 76 -11.99 1.98 13.82
CA ALA A 76 -12.82 1.33 14.82
C ALA A 76 -14.29 1.21 14.39
N THR A 77 -14.65 1.77 13.23
CA THR A 77 -16.01 1.74 12.68
C THR A 77 -16.13 0.66 11.62
N GLU A 78 -17.00 -0.31 11.85
CA GLU A 78 -17.28 -1.38 10.88
C GLU A 78 -17.69 -0.82 9.50
N PRO A 79 -17.06 -1.28 8.40
CA PRO A 79 -17.47 -0.90 7.06
C PRO A 79 -18.85 -1.50 6.74
N LYS A 80 -19.84 -0.65 6.44
CA LYS A 80 -21.22 -1.03 6.10
C LYS A 80 -21.71 -0.46 4.76
N CYS A 81 -20.79 0.07 3.96
CA CYS A 81 -21.10 0.67 2.67
C CYS A 81 -21.38 -0.40 1.59
N ALA A 82 -21.85 0.09 0.45
CA ALA A 82 -21.84 -0.66 -0.80
C ALA A 82 -20.86 0.02 -1.77
N SER A 83 -20.10 -0.77 -2.52
CA SER A 83 -19.23 -0.33 -3.61
C SER A 83 -19.56 -1.13 -4.86
N ASP A 84 -19.48 -0.52 -6.05
CA ASP A 84 -19.71 -1.17 -7.35
C ASP A 84 -20.96 -2.05 -7.45
N GLY A 85 -22.05 -1.59 -6.81
CA GLY A 85 -23.32 -2.32 -6.77
C GLY A 85 -23.35 -3.54 -5.84
N ALA A 86 -22.25 -3.85 -5.17
CA ALA A 86 -22.14 -4.92 -4.19
C ALA A 86 -22.34 -4.39 -2.76
N ARG A 87 -23.26 -5.02 -2.03
CA ARG A 87 -23.46 -4.75 -0.60
C ARG A 87 -22.32 -5.35 0.22
N GLN A 88 -22.08 -4.78 1.40
CA GLN A 88 -21.17 -5.38 2.38
C GLN A 88 -21.52 -6.84 2.64
N LYS A 89 -20.50 -7.70 2.56
CA LYS A 89 -20.51 -9.08 3.02
C LYS A 89 -19.21 -9.36 3.77
N SER A 90 -19.19 -10.44 4.54
CA SER A 90 -18.01 -10.95 5.22
C SER A 90 -17.76 -12.41 4.87
N GLN A 91 -16.53 -12.86 5.07
CA GLN A 91 -16.13 -14.25 4.92
C GLN A 91 -15.24 -14.65 6.09
N ASN A 92 -15.57 -15.76 6.74
CA ASN A 92 -14.71 -16.36 7.75
C ASN A 92 -13.65 -17.21 7.05
N LEU A 93 -12.38 -16.94 7.32
CA LEU A 93 -11.24 -17.63 6.79
C LEU A 93 -10.74 -18.66 7.80
N THR A 94 -10.66 -19.92 7.37
CA THR A 94 -10.08 -20.98 8.19
C THR A 94 -8.60 -20.71 8.45
N ALA A 95 -8.09 -21.19 9.59
CA ALA A 95 -6.67 -21.13 9.92
C ALA A 95 -5.82 -21.87 8.89
N ARG A 96 -4.53 -21.51 8.80
CA ARG A 96 -3.49 -22.20 8.02
C ARG A 96 -3.81 -22.34 6.53
N GLY A 97 -4.11 -21.23 5.88
CA GLY A 97 -4.24 -21.12 4.42
C GLY A 97 -5.63 -20.76 3.91
N GLY A 98 -6.59 -20.47 4.79
CA GLY A 98 -7.88 -19.92 4.35
C GLY A 98 -7.69 -18.55 3.71
N HIS A 99 -8.34 -18.30 2.57
CA HIS A 99 -8.18 -17.06 1.83
C HIS A 99 -9.51 -16.58 1.23
N THR A 100 -9.59 -15.29 0.94
CA THR A 100 -10.69 -14.72 0.13
C THR A 100 -10.58 -15.17 -1.33
N GLN A 101 -11.67 -15.09 -2.09
CA GLN A 101 -11.64 -15.49 -3.51
C GLN A 101 -10.73 -14.56 -4.32
N TYR A 102 -9.75 -15.11 -5.05
CA TYR A 102 -8.72 -14.34 -5.78
C TYR A 102 -9.24 -13.52 -6.96
N ASN A 103 -10.47 -13.76 -7.41
CA ASN A 103 -11.14 -13.02 -8.47
C ASN A 103 -12.17 -12.02 -7.93
N GLN A 104 -12.14 -11.76 -6.62
CA GLN A 104 -12.95 -10.78 -5.93
C GLN A 104 -12.05 -9.86 -5.14
N ASP A 105 -12.52 -8.64 -4.95
CA ASP A 105 -11.77 -7.61 -4.25
C ASP A 105 -12.32 -7.50 -2.82
N TRP A 106 -11.47 -7.76 -1.83
CA TRP A 106 -11.80 -7.87 -0.41
C TRP A 106 -10.98 -6.86 0.39
N ASP A 107 -11.48 -5.63 0.43
CA ASP A 107 -10.73 -4.44 0.82
C ASP A 107 -10.44 -4.34 2.32
N ALA A 108 -10.89 -5.32 3.11
CA ALA A 108 -10.71 -5.25 4.55
C ALA A 108 -10.66 -6.61 5.24
N PHE A 109 -10.04 -6.62 6.41
CA PHE A 109 -10.23 -7.68 7.41
C PHE A 109 -10.40 -7.07 8.80
N ARG A 110 -10.98 -7.86 9.70
CA ARG A 110 -11.22 -7.48 11.09
C ARG A 110 -10.15 -8.08 12.00
N VAL A 111 -9.62 -7.26 12.89
CA VAL A 111 -8.84 -7.69 14.06
C VAL A 111 -9.77 -7.67 15.26
N ASP A 112 -9.97 -8.84 15.86
CA ASP A 112 -10.94 -9.01 16.93
C ASP A 112 -10.53 -8.35 18.25
N ALA A 113 -11.53 -7.91 19.01
CA ALA A 113 -11.34 -7.45 20.38
C ALA A 113 -10.65 -8.55 21.21
N GLY A 114 -9.63 -8.19 21.99
CA GLY A 114 -8.87 -9.13 22.80
C GLY A 114 -7.72 -9.83 22.07
N TRP A 115 -7.50 -9.56 20.78
CA TRP A 115 -6.46 -10.21 19.99
C TRP A 115 -5.36 -9.25 19.54
N CYS A 116 -4.18 -9.79 19.27
CA CYS A 116 -3.09 -9.11 18.60
C CYS A 116 -2.70 -9.87 17.34
N TYR A 117 -2.73 -9.21 16.18
CA TYR A 117 -2.46 -9.81 14.88
C TYR A 117 -1.17 -9.24 14.31
N LYS A 118 -0.30 -10.10 13.77
CA LYS A 118 0.84 -9.70 12.94
C LYS A 118 0.51 -9.98 11.48
N VAL A 119 0.60 -8.95 10.65
CA VAL A 119 0.13 -9.01 9.27
C VAL A 119 1.22 -8.52 8.32
N LYS A 120 1.57 -9.36 7.33
CA LYS A 120 2.41 -8.97 6.21
C LYS A 120 1.53 -8.50 5.06
N PHE A 121 1.79 -7.31 4.55
CA PHE A 121 1.17 -6.79 3.34
C PHE A 121 2.14 -6.98 2.18
N VAL A 122 1.76 -7.81 1.21
CA VAL A 122 2.44 -7.96 -0.06
C VAL A 122 1.78 -7.00 -1.04
N ARG A 123 2.54 -6.13 -1.71
CA ARG A 123 1.94 -5.06 -2.53
C ARG A 123 2.53 -5.04 -3.94
N THR A 124 1.68 -5.29 -4.93
CA THR A 124 2.06 -5.21 -6.35
C THR A 124 2.55 -3.80 -6.69
N GLY A 125 3.80 -3.70 -7.17
CA GLY A 125 4.42 -2.44 -7.57
C GLY A 125 4.87 -1.53 -6.42
N GLN A 126 4.81 -1.99 -5.17
CA GLN A 126 5.27 -1.25 -3.99
C GLN A 126 6.10 -2.16 -3.07
N SER A 127 6.76 -1.60 -2.07
CA SER A 127 7.47 -2.43 -1.08
C SER A 127 6.49 -3.15 -0.16
N ASP A 128 6.74 -4.43 0.11
CA ASP A 128 6.09 -5.16 1.18
C ASP A 128 6.38 -4.51 2.54
N PHE A 129 5.47 -4.68 3.50
CA PHE A 129 5.72 -4.32 4.89
C PHE A 129 4.95 -5.23 5.85
N THR A 130 5.33 -5.21 7.13
CA THR A 130 4.64 -5.93 8.20
C THR A 130 4.15 -4.93 9.24
N ARG A 131 2.94 -5.15 9.77
CA ARG A 131 2.34 -4.35 10.84
C ARG A 131 1.68 -5.25 11.88
N THR A 132 1.80 -4.86 13.14
CA THR A 132 1.11 -5.51 14.26
C THR A 132 -0.07 -4.65 14.69
N TYR A 133 -1.23 -5.26 14.86
CA TYR A 133 -2.46 -4.62 15.34
C TYR A 133 -2.83 -5.22 16.70
N ASP A 134 -2.59 -4.47 17.77
CA ASP A 134 -2.87 -4.90 19.13
C ASP A 134 -4.24 -4.41 19.61
N ARG A 135 -5.19 -5.32 19.71
CA ARG A 135 -6.54 -5.08 20.24
C ARG A 135 -6.79 -5.79 21.56
N ARG A 136 -5.74 -6.23 22.25
CA ARG A 136 -5.86 -6.79 23.60
C ARG A 136 -6.38 -5.71 24.55
N GLY A 137 -7.43 -6.02 25.31
CA GLY A 137 -8.05 -5.08 26.26
C GLY A 137 -8.82 -3.92 25.61
N THR A 138 -9.08 -3.94 24.31
CA THR A 138 -9.82 -2.89 23.60
C THR A 138 -10.79 -3.48 22.57
N SER A 139 -11.55 -2.63 21.88
CA SER A 139 -12.54 -3.04 20.87
C SER A 139 -11.88 -3.56 19.59
N ALA A 140 -12.64 -4.23 18.72
CA ALA A 140 -12.16 -4.64 17.41
C ALA A 140 -11.76 -3.43 16.53
N LEU A 141 -10.97 -3.69 15.49
CA LEU A 141 -10.75 -2.74 14.39
C LEU A 141 -10.86 -3.44 13.04
N TRP A 142 -11.03 -2.65 11.99
CA TRP A 142 -10.99 -3.08 10.61
C TRP A 142 -9.79 -2.45 9.94
N VAL A 143 -9.07 -3.24 9.16
CA VAL A 143 -7.84 -2.86 8.48
C VAL A 143 -8.09 -2.88 6.98
N LYS A 144 -7.66 -1.83 6.30
CA LYS A 144 -7.72 -1.72 4.85
C LYS A 144 -6.71 -2.64 4.17
N VAL A 145 -7.17 -3.34 3.14
CA VAL A 145 -6.35 -4.01 2.13
C VAL A 145 -6.62 -3.26 0.82
N GLY A 146 -5.59 -2.64 0.25
CA GLY A 146 -5.76 -1.94 -1.04
C GLY A 146 -5.84 -2.93 -2.20
N ASP A 147 -6.48 -2.53 -3.30
CA ASP A 147 -6.73 -3.37 -4.49
C ASP A 147 -5.47 -4.06 -5.03
N ASN A 148 -4.30 -3.46 -4.84
CA ASN A 148 -3.01 -4.01 -5.27
C ASN A 148 -2.27 -4.78 -4.17
N ALA A 149 -2.96 -5.26 -3.12
CA ALA A 149 -2.32 -5.83 -1.95
C ALA A 149 -2.96 -7.14 -1.45
N ASP A 150 -2.10 -8.02 -0.95
CA ASP A 150 -2.49 -9.21 -0.20
C ASP A 150 -2.13 -9.02 1.28
N ALA A 151 -3.11 -9.17 2.17
CA ALA A 151 -2.92 -9.14 3.61
C ALA A 151 -2.78 -10.58 4.15
N HIS A 152 -1.56 -10.94 4.50
CA HIS A 152 -1.23 -12.22 5.12
C HIS A 152 -1.22 -12.08 6.63
N VAL A 153 -2.24 -12.62 7.31
CA VAL A 153 -2.26 -12.73 8.78
C VAL A 153 -1.35 -13.88 9.17
N ILE A 154 -0.11 -13.57 9.52
CA ILE A 154 0.96 -14.56 9.73
C ILE A 154 1.03 -15.08 11.16
N ASP A 155 0.55 -14.31 12.13
CA ASP A 155 0.46 -14.75 13.51
C ASP A 155 -0.64 -14.01 14.28
N GLN A 156 -1.23 -14.68 15.27
CA GLN A 156 -2.23 -14.10 16.16
C GLN A 156 -2.09 -14.65 17.58
N GLY A 157 -2.33 -13.80 18.57
CA GLY A 157 -2.35 -14.21 19.97
C GLY A 157 -3.22 -13.32 20.84
N THR A 158 -3.68 -13.87 21.97
CA THR A 158 -4.44 -13.13 22.99
C THR A 158 -3.58 -12.79 24.21
N ALA A 159 -2.55 -13.59 24.51
CA ALA A 159 -1.66 -13.39 25.64
C ALA A 159 -0.53 -12.37 25.35
N SER A 160 0.15 -12.51 24.22
CA SER A 160 1.25 -11.64 23.77
C SER A 160 1.06 -11.22 22.31
N CYS A 161 1.65 -10.08 21.93
CA CYS A 161 1.77 -9.70 20.53
C CYS A 161 2.96 -10.43 19.88
N PRO A 162 2.77 -11.07 18.73
CA PRO A 162 3.85 -11.66 17.93
C PRO A 162 4.73 -10.65 17.17
#